data_AF-A0A7V0XZD6-F1
#
_entry.id   AF-A0A7V0XZD6-F1
#
_cell.length_a   1.000
_cell.length_b   1.000
_cell.length_c   1.000
_cell.angle_alpha   90.00
_cell.angle_beta   90.00
_cell.angle_gamma   90.00
#
_symmetry.space_group_name_H-M   'P 1'
#
loop_
_entity.id
_entity.type
_entity.pdbx_description
1 polymer ?
#
loop_
_entity_poly.entity_id
_entity_poly.type
_entity_poly.pdbx_seq_one_letter_code
_entity_poly.pdbx_strand_id
1 'polypeptide(L)'
;MEFFLWIKSCFDNGELVFYLIPFFLFVMLLTVVFIPDSKKKKEKNEEKDKIKQPERKRSGFTTKEMYPEKDSNREYQQTLDLTGGEPPAELKSGEKSVDPKTLEEGLAKTKSGFISRLRNIFSATKVTPELIEEMEEILYTADMGINTVGWLLDEVNREKNSFQSGEDVKLFLKSKILEELKKVHRYMPEPVEKPSIYLMVGINGAGKTTTIGKLAHKFRNENRTVVLAAADTFRAAAVEQIKVWGERTGATVISDKDGADPASVAYNSISSAKNKGDDIVLIDTAGRLQNRINLMEELKKVSRVITKAEE
;
A
#
# COMPACT_ATOMS: atom_id res chain seq x y z
N MET A 1 -19.95 -10.96 58.09
CA MET A 1 -20.60 -12.18 58.63
C MET A 1 -21.36 -12.92 57.53
N GLU A 2 -22.20 -12.22 56.75
CA GLU A 2 -22.98 -12.73 55.60
C GLU A 2 -22.18 -13.56 54.59
N PHE A 3 -21.00 -13.09 54.14
CA PHE A 3 -20.21 -13.78 53.12
C PHE A 3 -19.69 -15.16 53.57
N PHE A 4 -19.26 -15.28 54.83
CA PHE A 4 -18.77 -16.55 55.37
C PHE A 4 -19.90 -17.55 55.61
N LEU A 5 -21.10 -17.07 55.96
CA LEU A 5 -22.29 -17.91 56.05
C LEU A 5 -22.73 -18.41 54.67
N TRP A 6 -22.64 -17.57 53.64
CA TRP A 6 -22.90 -17.96 52.26
C TRP A 6 -21.90 -19.01 51.74
N ILE A 7 -20.60 -18.81 51.97
CA ILE A 7 -19.57 -19.81 51.60
C ILE A 7 -19.83 -21.15 52.31
N LYS A 8 -20.16 -21.10 53.60
CA LYS A 8 -20.46 -22.32 54.37
C LYS A 8 -21.68 -23.04 53.79
N SER A 9 -22.73 -22.30 53.44
CA SER A 9 -23.92 -22.84 52.75
C SER A 9 -23.56 -23.47 51.38
N CYS A 10 -22.73 -22.81 50.57
CA CYS A 10 -22.27 -23.38 49.30
C CYS A 10 -21.38 -24.63 49.47
N PHE A 11 -20.62 -24.71 50.56
CA PHE A 11 -19.83 -25.90 50.91
C PHE A 11 -20.73 -27.06 51.33
N ASP A 12 -21.70 -26.80 52.21
CA ASP A 12 -22.63 -27.80 52.73
C ASP A 12 -23.56 -28.35 51.62
N ASN A 13 -23.88 -27.54 50.61
CA ASN A 13 -24.71 -27.93 49.46
C ASN A 13 -23.92 -28.50 48.26
N GLY A 14 -22.58 -28.60 48.35
CA GLY A 14 -21.74 -29.11 47.25
C GLY A 14 -21.64 -28.22 46.01
N GLU A 15 -22.23 -27.02 46.04
CA GLU A 15 -22.27 -26.09 44.90
C GLU A 15 -20.97 -25.30 44.72
N LEU A 16 -20.07 -25.34 45.70
CA LEU A 16 -18.83 -24.57 45.71
C LEU A 16 -17.95 -24.80 44.45
N VAL A 17 -17.98 -26.01 43.91
CA VAL A 17 -17.21 -26.40 42.71
C VAL A 17 -17.67 -25.61 41.48
N PHE A 18 -18.96 -25.29 41.37
CA PHE A 18 -19.52 -24.54 40.24
C PHE A 18 -19.06 -23.08 40.22
N TYR A 19 -18.64 -22.52 41.36
CA TYR A 19 -18.16 -21.14 41.46
C TYR A 19 -16.63 -21.03 41.47
N LEU A 20 -15.93 -22.06 41.99
CA LEU A 20 -14.46 -22.08 42.04
C LEU A 20 -13.84 -22.23 40.65
N ILE A 21 -14.40 -23.06 39.77
CA ILE A 21 -13.86 -23.28 38.41
C ILE A 21 -13.93 -22.01 37.56
N PRO A 22 -15.08 -21.30 37.44
CA PRO A 22 -15.15 -20.03 36.71
C PRO A 22 -14.25 -18.95 37.30
N PHE A 23 -14.14 -18.89 38.64
CA PHE A 23 -13.26 -17.94 39.32
C PHE A 23 -11.78 -18.18 38.97
N PHE A 24 -11.33 -19.44 38.99
CA PHE A 24 -9.95 -19.78 38.58
C PHE A 24 -9.69 -19.49 37.10
N LEU A 25 -10.64 -19.78 36.21
CA LEU A 25 -10.52 -19.45 34.78
C LEU A 25 -10.45 -17.93 34.56
N PHE A 26 -11.23 -17.15 35.31
CA PHE A 26 -11.20 -15.69 35.24
C PHE A 26 -9.86 -15.12 35.74
N VAL A 27 -9.33 -15.64 36.85
CA VAL A 27 -8.00 -15.25 37.35
C VAL A 27 -6.90 -15.65 36.35
N MET A 28 -6.97 -16.84 35.76
CA MET A 28 -6.02 -17.27 34.72
C MET A 28 -6.06 -16.34 33.50
N LEU A 29 -7.27 -15.99 33.02
CA LEU A 29 -7.45 -15.06 31.91
C LEU A 29 -6.84 -13.68 32.21
N LEU A 30 -7.07 -13.16 33.42
CA LEU A 30 -6.46 -11.90 33.87
C LEU A 30 -4.94 -11.98 33.90
N THR A 31 -4.35 -13.08 34.37
CA THR A 31 -2.89 -13.24 34.36
C THR A 31 -2.31 -13.29 32.94
N VAL A 32 -2.99 -13.91 31.98
CA VAL A 32 -2.53 -13.95 30.58
C VAL A 32 -2.64 -12.58 29.91
N VAL A 33 -3.69 -11.81 30.20
CA VAL A 33 -3.91 -10.49 29.58
C VAL A 33 -3.00 -9.40 30.18
N PHE A 34 -2.72 -9.46 31.49
CA PHE A 34 -2.07 -8.36 32.20
C PHE A 34 -0.61 -8.61 32.62
N ILE A 35 -0.06 -9.82 32.48
CA ILE A 35 1.37 -10.06 32.74
C ILE A 35 2.16 -9.83 31.45
N PRO A 36 2.98 -8.76 31.36
CA PRO A 36 3.79 -8.52 30.18
C PRO A 36 4.95 -9.53 30.10
N ASP A 37 5.18 -10.04 28.90
CA ASP A 37 6.18 -11.07 28.58
C ASP A 37 7.62 -10.57 28.86
N SER A 38 8.13 -10.87 30.05
CA SER A 38 9.43 -10.39 30.55
C SER A 38 10.63 -11.08 29.90
N LYS A 39 10.41 -12.18 29.15
CA LYS A 39 11.49 -12.94 28.49
C LYS A 39 12.09 -12.21 27.28
N LYS A 40 11.31 -11.41 26.55
CA LYS A 40 11.81 -10.62 25.39
C LYS A 40 12.79 -9.49 25.73
N LYS A 41 12.88 -9.07 27.00
CA LYS A 41 13.78 -7.98 27.42
C LYS A 41 15.21 -8.44 27.71
N LYS A 42 15.43 -9.72 28.05
CA LYS A 42 16.77 -10.24 28.35
C LYS A 42 17.60 -10.51 27.10
N GLU A 43 17.00 -11.11 26.06
CA GLU A 43 17.71 -11.40 24.79
C GLU A 43 18.18 -10.11 24.08
N LYS A 44 17.39 -9.02 24.15
CA LYS A 44 17.76 -7.73 23.55
C LYS A 44 18.90 -6.98 24.26
N ASN A 45 19.18 -7.30 25.52
CA ASN A 45 20.25 -6.64 26.27
C ASN A 45 21.60 -7.36 26.11
N GLU A 46 21.60 -8.69 25.96
CA GLU A 46 22.84 -9.45 25.73
C GLU A 46 23.42 -9.24 24.32
N GLU A 47 22.59 -8.91 23.33
CA GLU A 47 23.05 -8.64 21.96
C GLU A 47 23.65 -7.22 21.79
N LYS A 48 23.30 -6.28 22.69
CA LYS A 48 23.82 -4.90 22.66
C LYS A 48 25.21 -4.75 23.29
N ASP A 49 25.62 -5.65 24.18
CA ASP A 49 26.93 -5.58 24.84
C ASP A 49 28.09 -6.21 24.04
N LYS A 50 27.82 -6.81 22.87
CA LYS A 50 28.84 -7.49 22.06
C LYS A 50 29.45 -6.67 20.93
N ILE A 51 29.07 -5.41 20.72
CA ILE A 51 29.67 -4.55 19.69
C ILE A 51 30.51 -3.44 20.34
N LYS A 52 31.75 -3.78 20.71
CA LYS A 52 32.80 -2.78 21.00
C LYS A 52 33.44 -2.33 19.69
N GLN A 53 33.50 -1.02 19.47
CA GLN A 53 34.20 -0.38 18.35
C GLN A 53 35.72 -0.60 18.47
N PRO A 54 36.46 -0.85 17.37
CA PRO A 54 37.90 -0.64 17.35
C PRO A 54 38.25 0.78 16.85
N GLU A 55 39.24 1.38 17.52
CA GLU A 55 39.81 2.70 17.22
C GLU A 55 40.43 2.78 15.82
N ARG A 56 40.21 3.91 15.13
CA ARG A 56 40.81 4.23 13.83
C ARG A 56 42.25 4.72 13.99
N LYS A 57 43.22 3.95 13.49
CA LYS A 57 44.51 4.50 13.02
C LYS A 57 44.39 4.90 11.54
N ARG A 58 44.88 6.10 11.20
CA ARG A 58 44.98 6.62 9.83
C ARG A 58 46.19 6.00 9.12
N SER A 59 45.99 5.43 7.94
CA SER A 59 47.00 5.36 6.87
C SER A 59 46.30 5.27 5.51
N GLY A 60 46.73 6.10 4.55
CA GLY A 60 46.14 6.19 3.22
C GLY A 60 46.47 4.98 2.33
N PHE A 61 45.55 4.63 1.43
CA PHE A 61 45.75 3.63 0.37
C PHE A 61 44.93 4.00 -0.87
N THR A 62 45.53 3.81 -2.05
CA THR A 62 45.06 4.25 -3.38
C THR A 62 44.15 3.23 -4.06
N THR A 63 43.38 3.71 -5.05
CA THR A 63 42.15 3.17 -5.64
C THR A 63 42.25 1.95 -6.58
N LYS A 64 43.33 1.15 -6.55
CA LYS A 64 43.55 0.10 -7.58
C LYS A 64 43.41 -1.37 -7.14
N GLU A 65 43.07 -1.65 -5.88
CA GLU A 65 42.96 -3.03 -5.36
C GLU A 65 41.53 -3.50 -5.00
N MET A 66 40.47 -2.74 -5.34
CA MET A 66 39.13 -2.95 -4.75
C MET A 66 38.13 -3.83 -5.53
N TYR A 67 38.41 -4.33 -6.73
CA TYR A 67 37.44 -5.18 -7.44
C TYR A 67 38.09 -6.38 -8.14
N PRO A 68 38.05 -7.58 -7.54
CA PRO A 68 37.99 -8.79 -8.35
C PRO A 68 36.58 -8.89 -8.95
N GLU A 69 36.47 -9.05 -10.27
CA GLU A 69 35.21 -9.42 -10.91
C GLU A 69 34.65 -10.67 -10.22
N LYS A 70 33.53 -10.50 -9.49
CA LYS A 70 32.76 -11.61 -8.93
C LYS A 70 31.49 -11.78 -9.75
N ASP A 71 31.28 -13.02 -10.15
CA ASP A 71 30.19 -13.53 -10.96
C ASP A 71 28.82 -13.23 -10.31
N SER A 72 28.19 -12.14 -10.77
CA SER A 72 26.97 -11.53 -10.21
C SER A 72 25.72 -12.41 -10.30
N ASN A 73 25.77 -13.48 -11.10
CA ASN A 73 24.63 -14.36 -11.32
C ASN A 73 24.32 -15.27 -10.12
N ARG A 74 25.30 -15.65 -9.30
CA ARG A 74 25.09 -16.60 -8.18
C ARG A 74 24.39 -15.96 -6.99
N GLU A 75 24.68 -14.70 -6.69
CA GLU A 75 24.09 -13.97 -5.56
C GLU A 75 22.64 -13.54 -5.87
N TYR A 76 22.33 -13.32 -7.15
CA TYR A 76 20.97 -13.07 -7.65
C TYR A 76 20.04 -14.28 -7.46
N GLN A 77 20.51 -15.50 -7.79
CA GLN A 77 19.70 -16.71 -7.62
C GLN A 77 19.42 -17.05 -6.15
N GLN A 78 20.39 -16.82 -5.26
CA GLN A 78 20.26 -17.13 -3.84
C GLN A 78 19.30 -16.18 -3.10
N THR A 79 19.07 -14.96 -3.62
CA THR A 79 18.14 -13.97 -3.05
C THR A 79 16.69 -14.15 -3.54
N LEU A 80 16.50 -14.70 -4.74
CA LEU A 80 15.20 -15.09 -5.29
C LEU A 80 14.56 -16.27 -4.54
N ASP A 81 15.34 -17.30 -4.20
CA ASP A 81 14.87 -18.49 -3.48
C ASP A 81 14.32 -18.18 -2.07
N LEU A 82 14.80 -17.10 -1.44
CA LEU A 82 14.38 -16.70 -0.08
C LEU A 82 13.14 -15.80 -0.05
N THR A 83 12.71 -15.25 -1.19
CA THR A 83 11.65 -14.23 -1.25
C THR A 83 10.38 -14.68 -1.98
N GLY A 84 10.35 -15.90 -2.53
CA GLY A 84 9.14 -16.50 -3.12
C GLY A 84 8.54 -15.71 -4.29
N GLY A 85 9.29 -14.76 -4.85
CA GLY A 85 8.92 -14.06 -6.06
C GLY A 85 9.39 -14.85 -7.26
N GLU A 86 8.49 -15.16 -8.20
CA GLU A 86 8.92 -15.65 -9.51
C GLU A 86 9.88 -14.61 -10.13
N PRO A 87 11.02 -15.03 -10.69
CA PRO A 87 11.86 -14.13 -11.45
C PRO A 87 11.01 -13.52 -12.59
N PRO A 88 11.21 -12.24 -12.93
CA PRO A 88 10.55 -11.66 -14.09
C PRO A 88 10.87 -12.55 -15.28
N ALA A 89 9.86 -13.11 -15.93
CA ALA A 89 10.04 -13.91 -17.13
C ALA A 89 11.00 -13.17 -18.08
N GLU A 90 12.07 -13.86 -18.51
CA GLU A 90 12.94 -13.37 -19.57
C GLU A 90 12.08 -13.11 -20.80
N LEU A 91 11.75 -11.83 -21.03
CA LEU A 91 11.04 -11.40 -22.21
C LEU A 91 12.01 -11.52 -23.38
N LYS A 92 11.77 -12.54 -24.22
CA LYS A 92 12.43 -12.68 -25.51
C LYS A 92 12.26 -11.36 -26.28
N SER A 93 13.38 -10.79 -26.70
CA SER A 93 13.42 -9.58 -27.52
C SER A 93 12.58 -9.79 -28.79
N GLY A 94 11.38 -9.22 -28.83
CA GLY A 94 10.48 -9.33 -29.98
C GLY A 94 8.98 -9.28 -29.69
N GLU A 95 8.54 -9.34 -28.43
CA GLU A 95 7.10 -9.20 -28.13
C GLU A 95 6.63 -7.75 -28.31
N LYS A 96 5.72 -7.57 -29.28
CA LYS A 96 4.98 -6.32 -29.51
C LYS A 96 4.31 -5.85 -28.23
N SER A 97 4.34 -4.54 -28.00
CA SER A 97 3.68 -3.86 -26.88
C SER A 97 2.30 -4.45 -26.59
N VAL A 98 2.13 -5.02 -25.40
CA VAL A 98 0.83 -5.48 -24.92
C VAL A 98 -0.08 -4.27 -24.83
N ASP A 99 -1.11 -4.20 -25.66
CA ASP A 99 -2.11 -3.14 -25.58
C ASP A 99 -2.70 -3.12 -24.16
N PRO A 100 -2.82 -1.94 -23.53
CA PRO A 100 -3.41 -1.86 -22.21
C PRO A 100 -4.85 -2.37 -22.27
N LYS A 101 -5.16 -3.37 -21.44
CA LYS A 101 -6.53 -3.90 -21.29
C LYS A 101 -7.53 -2.76 -21.17
N THR A 102 -8.64 -2.86 -21.88
CA THR A 102 -9.70 -1.86 -21.78
C THR A 102 -10.24 -1.82 -20.34
N LEU A 103 -10.83 -0.69 -19.92
CA LEU A 103 -11.42 -0.58 -18.59
C LEU A 103 -12.47 -1.67 -18.36
N GLU A 104 -13.21 -2.04 -19.40
CA GLU A 104 -14.19 -3.13 -19.35
C GLU A 104 -13.54 -4.49 -19.06
N GLU A 105 -12.46 -4.83 -19.74
CA GLU A 105 -11.71 -6.06 -19.50
C GLU A 105 -11.10 -6.09 -18.09
N GLY A 106 -10.57 -4.96 -17.61
CA GLY A 106 -10.02 -4.84 -16.27
C GLY A 106 -11.07 -5.07 -15.17
N LEU A 107 -12.31 -4.66 -15.43
CA LEU A 107 -13.44 -4.79 -14.50
C LEU A 107 -14.27 -6.06 -14.74
N ALA A 108 -13.93 -6.91 -15.71
CA ALA A 108 -14.75 -8.05 -16.12
C ALA A 108 -15.09 -9.00 -14.95
N LYS A 109 -14.12 -9.28 -14.07
CA LYS A 109 -14.35 -10.11 -12.87
C LYS A 109 -15.37 -9.47 -11.93
N THR A 110 -15.18 -8.19 -11.59
CA THR A 110 -16.10 -7.42 -10.75
C THR A 110 -17.49 -7.35 -11.36
N LYS A 111 -17.60 -7.05 -12.66
CA LYS A 111 -18.86 -7.01 -13.42
C LYS A 111 -19.55 -8.38 -13.38
N SER A 112 -18.82 -9.48 -13.61
CA SER A 112 -19.39 -10.82 -13.62
C SER A 112 -19.93 -11.28 -12.26
N GLY A 113 -19.30 -10.88 -11.15
CA GLY A 113 -19.74 -11.27 -9.79
C GLY A 113 -20.76 -10.32 -9.18
N PHE A 114 -20.50 -9.01 -9.19
CA PHE A 114 -21.35 -8.00 -8.55
C PHE A 114 -22.63 -7.72 -9.35
N ILE A 115 -22.51 -7.42 -10.65
CA ILE A 115 -23.68 -7.06 -11.48
C ILE A 115 -24.59 -8.28 -11.71
N SER A 116 -24.05 -9.50 -11.75
CA SER A 116 -24.88 -10.69 -11.85
C SER A 116 -25.76 -10.91 -10.61
N ARG A 117 -25.29 -10.54 -9.42
CA ARG A 117 -26.08 -10.63 -8.18
C ARG A 117 -27.22 -9.61 -8.16
N LEU A 118 -26.97 -8.40 -8.66
CA LEU A 118 -27.99 -7.35 -8.78
C LEU A 118 -28.96 -7.55 -9.97
N ARG A 119 -28.74 -8.55 -10.83
CA ARG A 119 -29.53 -8.72 -12.06
C ARG A 119 -31.02 -8.95 -11.77
N ASN A 120 -31.33 -9.74 -10.74
CA ASN A 120 -32.72 -10.03 -10.36
C ASN A 120 -33.43 -8.76 -9.88
N ILE A 121 -32.74 -7.99 -9.05
CA ILE A 121 -33.20 -6.70 -8.51
C ILE A 121 -33.47 -5.72 -9.66
N PHE A 122 -32.54 -5.58 -10.59
CA PHE A 122 -32.66 -4.64 -11.71
C PHE A 122 -33.66 -5.08 -12.79
N SER A 123 -33.97 -6.38 -12.88
CA SER A 123 -34.96 -6.90 -13.83
C SER A 123 -36.38 -6.96 -13.25
N ALA A 124 -36.55 -6.62 -11.97
CA ALA A 124 -37.84 -6.67 -11.32
C ALA A 124 -38.81 -5.63 -11.89
N THR A 125 -40.06 -6.06 -12.11
CA THR A 125 -41.13 -5.20 -12.64
C THR A 125 -41.73 -4.26 -11.60
N LYS A 126 -41.40 -4.47 -10.31
CA LYS A 126 -41.83 -3.63 -9.20
C LYS A 126 -40.75 -3.61 -8.13
N VAL A 127 -40.56 -2.45 -7.49
CA VAL A 127 -39.68 -2.31 -6.33
C VAL A 127 -40.46 -2.63 -5.06
N THR A 128 -40.00 -3.61 -4.30
CA THR A 128 -40.58 -3.99 -3.00
C THR A 128 -39.55 -3.76 -1.88
N PRO A 129 -39.99 -3.65 -0.60
CA PRO A 129 -39.06 -3.53 0.53
C PRO A 129 -38.04 -4.67 0.59
N GLU A 130 -38.46 -5.89 0.28
CA GLU A 130 -37.61 -7.08 0.29
C GLU A 130 -36.49 -6.99 -0.76
N LEU A 131 -36.78 -6.38 -1.91
CA LEU A 131 -35.82 -6.16 -2.99
C LEU A 131 -34.77 -5.10 -2.62
N ILE A 132 -35.13 -4.14 -1.77
CA ILE A 132 -34.19 -3.14 -1.23
C ILE A 132 -33.29 -3.79 -0.17
N GLU A 133 -33.83 -4.67 0.67
CA GLU A 133 -33.06 -5.45 1.66
C GLU A 133 -32.07 -6.41 0.98
N GLU A 134 -32.48 -7.13 -0.06
CA GLU A 134 -31.57 -7.96 -0.87
C GLU A 134 -30.44 -7.12 -1.50
N MET A 135 -30.75 -5.91 -1.96
CA MET A 135 -29.76 -5.00 -2.52
C MET A 135 -28.73 -4.57 -1.48
N GLU A 136 -29.17 -4.25 -0.25
CA GLU A 136 -28.31 -3.88 0.87
C GLU A 136 -27.27 -4.97 1.15
N GLU A 137 -27.69 -6.24 1.26
CA GLU A 137 -26.79 -7.37 1.46
C GLU A 137 -25.75 -7.47 0.33
N ILE A 138 -26.19 -7.33 -0.92
CA ILE A 138 -25.30 -7.42 -2.08
C ILE A 138 -24.28 -6.27 -2.06
N LEU A 139 -24.68 -5.05 -1.72
CA LEU A 139 -23.79 -3.89 -1.63
C LEU A 139 -22.73 -4.06 -0.55
N TYR A 140 -23.07 -4.63 0.62
CA TYR A 140 -22.09 -4.92 1.67
C TYR A 140 -21.04 -5.96 1.24
N THR A 141 -21.42 -6.95 0.43
CA THR A 141 -20.48 -7.96 -0.10
C THR A 141 -19.63 -7.47 -1.29
N ALA A 142 -19.72 -6.19 -1.66
CA ALA A 142 -19.06 -5.62 -2.83
C ALA A 142 -17.83 -4.76 -2.50
N ASP A 143 -17.21 -4.98 -1.34
CA ASP A 143 -16.12 -4.15 -0.80
C ASP A 143 -16.48 -2.66 -0.66
N MET A 144 -17.78 -2.35 -0.53
CA MET A 144 -18.24 -1.00 -0.25
C MET A 144 -18.26 -0.76 1.26
N GLY A 145 -17.75 0.39 1.70
CA GLY A 145 -17.72 0.75 3.11
C GLY A 145 -19.13 1.00 3.67
N ILE A 146 -19.32 0.73 4.97
CA ILE A 146 -20.63 0.82 5.63
C ILE A 146 -21.31 2.17 5.41
N ASN A 147 -20.55 3.25 5.53
CA ASN A 147 -21.06 4.61 5.34
C ASN A 147 -21.55 4.85 3.90
N THR A 148 -20.86 4.29 2.90
CA THR A 148 -21.23 4.45 1.49
C THR A 148 -22.49 3.66 1.16
N VAL A 149 -22.59 2.43 1.68
CA VAL A 149 -23.80 1.61 1.51
C VAL A 149 -25.00 2.27 2.18
N GLY A 150 -24.86 2.67 3.45
CA GLY A 150 -25.93 3.37 4.18
C GLY A 150 -26.41 4.64 3.47
N TRP A 151 -25.48 5.48 3.00
CA TRP A 151 -25.83 6.66 2.22
C TRP A 151 -26.61 6.33 0.93
N LEU A 152 -26.17 5.32 0.17
CA LEU A 152 -26.87 4.90 -1.06
C LEU A 152 -28.28 4.39 -0.76
N LEU A 153 -28.45 3.59 0.30
CA LEU A 153 -29.74 3.06 0.70
C LEU A 153 -30.68 4.15 1.20
N ASP A 154 -30.17 5.15 1.92
CA ASP A 154 -30.95 6.32 2.32
C ASP A 154 -31.46 7.10 1.10
N GLU A 155 -30.63 7.28 0.07
CA GLU A 155 -31.04 7.92 -1.20
C GLU A 155 -32.13 7.10 -1.90
N VAL A 156 -31.97 5.77 -1.99
CA VAL A 156 -32.97 4.87 -2.59
C VAL A 156 -34.28 4.90 -1.79
N ASN A 157 -34.22 4.85 -0.46
CA ASN A 157 -35.40 4.85 0.40
C ASN A 157 -36.19 6.17 0.33
N ARG A 158 -35.51 7.31 0.15
CA ARG A 158 -36.16 8.61 -0.08
C ARG A 158 -36.99 8.61 -1.36
N GLU A 159 -36.45 8.01 -2.42
CA GLU A 159 -37.05 8.00 -3.76
C GLU A 159 -37.85 6.72 -4.04
N LYS A 160 -38.06 5.84 -3.05
CA LYS A 160 -38.67 4.51 -3.28
C LYS A 160 -40.04 4.54 -3.98
N ASN A 161 -40.80 5.61 -3.78
CA ASN A 161 -42.13 5.78 -4.37
C ASN A 161 -42.08 6.28 -5.83
N SER A 162 -40.93 6.78 -6.30
CA SER A 162 -40.74 7.24 -7.68
C SER A 162 -40.28 6.11 -8.61
N PHE A 163 -39.79 5.00 -8.08
CA PHE A 163 -39.37 3.84 -8.87
C PHE A 163 -40.57 2.98 -9.29
N GLN A 164 -40.69 2.75 -10.60
CA GLN A 164 -41.71 1.87 -11.17
C GLN A 164 -41.15 0.45 -11.37
N SER A 165 -39.84 0.34 -11.60
CA SER A 165 -39.14 -0.91 -11.89
C SER A 165 -37.74 -0.95 -11.27
N GLY A 166 -37.13 -2.13 -11.26
CA GLY A 166 -35.73 -2.31 -10.87
C GLY A 166 -34.74 -1.58 -11.78
N GLU A 167 -35.08 -1.33 -13.04
CA GLU A 167 -34.24 -0.55 -13.95
C GLU A 167 -34.18 0.93 -13.53
N ASP A 168 -35.27 1.47 -12.96
CA ASP A 168 -35.27 2.83 -12.41
C ASP A 168 -34.29 2.93 -11.24
N VAL A 169 -34.27 1.92 -10.36
CA VAL A 169 -33.32 1.84 -9.23
C VAL A 169 -31.87 1.81 -9.74
N LYS A 170 -31.59 1.00 -10.76
CA LYS A 170 -30.26 0.92 -11.38
C LYS A 170 -29.81 2.25 -11.98
N LEU A 171 -30.69 2.92 -12.73
CA LEU A 171 -30.40 4.22 -13.34
C LEU A 171 -30.17 5.29 -12.26
N PHE A 172 -30.99 5.27 -11.21
CA PHE A 172 -30.85 6.16 -10.05
C PHE A 172 -29.51 5.96 -9.33
N LEU A 173 -29.16 4.71 -8.97
CA LEU A 173 -27.88 4.38 -8.34
C LEU A 173 -26.70 4.83 -9.21
N LYS A 174 -26.75 4.54 -10.52
CA LYS A 174 -25.73 4.99 -11.47
C LYS A 174 -25.56 6.51 -11.44
N SER A 175 -26.67 7.25 -11.41
CA SER A 175 -26.66 8.71 -11.34
C SER A 175 -26.03 9.22 -10.04
N LYS A 176 -26.42 8.65 -8.90
CA LYS A 176 -25.89 9.04 -7.58
C LYS A 176 -24.41 8.74 -7.42
N ILE A 177 -23.97 7.55 -7.83
CA ILE A 177 -22.55 7.18 -7.83
C ILE A 177 -21.77 8.13 -8.74
N LEU A 178 -22.29 8.44 -9.94
CA LEU A 178 -21.63 9.38 -10.85
C LEU A 178 -21.53 10.78 -10.28
N GLU A 179 -22.55 11.26 -9.56
CA GLU A 179 -22.53 12.55 -8.88
C GLU A 179 -21.40 12.60 -7.84
N GLU A 180 -21.28 11.58 -6.99
CA GLU A 180 -20.20 11.49 -6.00
C GLU A 180 -18.81 11.43 -6.65
N LEU A 181 -18.66 10.60 -7.69
CA LEU A 181 -17.39 10.50 -8.42
C LEU A 181 -17.00 11.84 -9.06
N LYS A 182 -17.96 12.64 -9.54
CA LYS A 182 -17.70 13.97 -10.10
C LYS A 182 -17.16 14.96 -9.05
N LYS A 183 -17.57 14.84 -7.77
CA LYS A 183 -17.10 15.73 -6.69
C LYS A 183 -15.60 15.59 -6.46
N VAL A 184 -15.08 14.37 -6.58
CA VAL A 184 -13.66 14.04 -6.40
C VAL A 184 -12.87 13.95 -7.70
N HIS A 185 -13.54 14.02 -8.86
CA HIS A 185 -12.86 14.05 -10.14
C HIS A 185 -11.97 15.30 -10.23
N ARG A 186 -10.68 15.07 -10.42
CA ARG A 186 -9.66 16.10 -10.61
C ARG A 186 -8.82 15.69 -11.80
N TYR A 187 -8.65 16.60 -12.74
CA TYR A 187 -7.62 16.45 -13.74
C TYR A 187 -6.26 16.65 -13.07
N MET A 188 -5.28 15.87 -13.49
CA MET A 188 -3.90 16.18 -13.16
C MET A 188 -3.58 17.51 -13.86
N PRO A 189 -3.28 18.59 -13.13
CA PRO A 189 -3.01 19.87 -13.75
C PRO A 189 -1.81 19.74 -14.67
N GLU A 190 -1.88 20.37 -15.84
CA GLU A 190 -0.69 20.57 -16.65
C GLU A 190 0.30 21.43 -15.84
N PRO A 191 1.56 21.02 -15.75
CA PRO A 191 2.57 21.72 -14.98
C PRO A 191 2.80 23.12 -15.56
N VAL A 192 2.76 24.13 -14.69
CA VAL A 192 3.06 25.52 -15.07
C VAL A 192 4.56 25.71 -15.31
N GLU A 193 5.39 24.95 -14.59
CA GLU A 193 6.85 24.99 -14.65
C GLU A 193 7.44 23.58 -14.76
N LYS A 194 8.63 23.49 -15.37
CA LYS A 194 9.37 22.23 -15.53
C LYS A 194 10.52 22.13 -14.52
N PRO A 195 10.82 20.95 -13.97
CA PRO A 195 10.09 19.69 -14.18
C PRO A 195 8.81 19.60 -13.34
N SER A 196 7.83 18.80 -13.77
CA SER A 196 6.73 18.38 -12.90
C SER A 196 7.19 17.24 -12.00
N ILE A 197 6.96 17.39 -10.70
CA ILE A 197 7.47 16.47 -9.69
C ILE A 197 6.33 15.61 -9.17
N TYR A 198 6.44 14.29 -9.33
CA TYR A 198 5.48 13.32 -8.81
C TYR A 198 6.13 12.47 -7.72
N LEU A 199 5.68 12.68 -6.49
CA LEU A 199 6.10 11.89 -5.34
C LEU A 199 5.13 10.72 -5.13
N MET A 200 5.62 9.50 -5.31
CA MET A 200 4.79 8.30 -5.14
C MET A 200 4.82 7.84 -3.69
N VAL A 201 3.66 7.87 -3.04
CA VAL A 201 3.51 7.49 -1.62
C VAL A 201 2.53 6.33 -1.45
N GLY A 202 2.70 5.55 -0.40
CA GLY A 202 1.83 4.40 -0.11
C GLY A 202 2.59 3.20 0.43
N ILE A 203 1.86 2.16 0.83
CA ILE A 203 2.46 0.98 1.48
C ILE A 203 3.19 0.07 0.49
N ASN A 204 3.99 -0.85 1.01
CA ASN A 204 4.61 -1.91 0.22
C ASN A 204 3.51 -2.78 -0.42
N GLY A 205 3.73 -3.24 -1.66
CA GLY A 205 2.77 -4.07 -2.39
C GLY A 205 1.61 -3.30 -3.06
N ALA A 206 1.41 -2.02 -2.74
CA ALA A 206 0.36 -1.19 -3.38
C ALA A 206 0.64 -0.82 -4.85
N GLY A 207 1.75 -1.29 -5.44
CA GLY A 207 2.08 -1.08 -6.84
C GLY A 207 2.80 0.23 -7.19
N LYS A 208 3.39 0.95 -6.22
CA LYS A 208 4.09 2.24 -6.45
C LYS A 208 5.12 2.19 -7.57
N THR A 209 6.13 1.33 -7.45
CA THR A 209 7.21 1.17 -8.42
C THR A 209 6.70 0.74 -9.79
N THR A 210 5.70 -0.14 -9.84
CA THR A 210 5.04 -0.54 -11.10
C THR A 210 4.28 0.62 -11.74
N THR A 211 3.60 1.45 -10.95
CA THR A 211 2.90 2.64 -11.43
C THR A 211 3.90 3.69 -11.94
N ILE A 212 5.06 3.86 -11.30
CA ILE A 212 6.16 4.70 -11.81
C ILE A 212 6.57 4.24 -13.21
N GLY A 213 6.81 2.95 -13.40
CA GLY A 213 7.15 2.39 -14.72
C GLY A 213 6.09 2.67 -15.79
N LYS A 214 4.81 2.50 -15.44
CA LYS A 214 3.68 2.80 -16.34
C LYS A 214 3.59 4.30 -16.68
N LEU A 215 3.76 5.18 -15.70
CA LEU A 215 3.77 6.63 -15.90
C LEU A 215 4.97 7.06 -16.75
N ALA A 216 6.15 6.50 -16.48
CA ALA A 216 7.35 6.74 -17.29
C ALA A 216 7.10 6.35 -18.74
N HIS A 217 6.58 5.15 -19.00
CA HIS A 217 6.22 4.71 -20.35
C HIS A 217 5.21 5.65 -21.02
N LYS A 218 4.14 6.04 -20.30
CA LYS A 218 3.14 6.99 -20.79
C LYS A 218 3.77 8.32 -21.20
N PHE A 219 4.52 8.96 -20.31
CA PHE A 219 5.15 10.26 -20.58
C PHE A 219 6.20 10.20 -21.68
N ARG A 220 6.97 9.10 -21.76
CA ARG A 220 7.93 8.88 -22.85
C ARG A 220 7.23 8.71 -24.20
N ASN A 221 6.08 8.04 -24.26
CA ASN A 221 5.26 7.95 -25.48
C ASN A 221 4.64 9.29 -25.88
N GLU A 222 4.45 10.20 -24.92
CA GLU A 222 4.07 11.60 -25.15
C GLU A 222 5.27 12.48 -25.54
N ASN A 223 6.43 11.89 -25.85
CA ASN A 223 7.70 12.55 -26.18
C ASN A 223 8.26 13.47 -25.09
N ARG A 224 7.90 13.23 -23.82
CA ARG A 224 8.43 13.98 -22.68
C ARG A 224 9.73 13.36 -22.17
N THR A 225 10.61 14.18 -21.62
CA THR A 225 11.81 13.76 -20.91
C THR A 225 11.47 13.40 -19.47
N VAL A 226 11.95 12.24 -19.01
CA VAL A 226 11.54 11.67 -17.72
C VAL A 226 12.78 11.27 -16.92
N VAL A 227 12.80 11.67 -15.66
CA VAL A 227 13.77 11.28 -14.65
C VAL A 227 13.09 10.43 -13.58
N LEU A 228 13.67 9.26 -13.28
CA LEU A 228 13.23 8.36 -12.22
C LEU A 228 14.19 8.48 -11.03
N ALA A 229 13.68 8.89 -9.87
CA ALA A 229 14.43 8.95 -8.63
C ALA A 229 14.16 7.68 -7.80
N ALA A 230 15.19 6.86 -7.62
CA ALA A 230 15.12 5.62 -6.85
C ALA A 230 15.30 5.90 -5.34
N ALA A 231 14.33 6.60 -4.75
CA ALA A 231 14.38 7.00 -3.34
C ALA A 231 13.83 5.96 -2.34
N ASP A 232 13.38 4.77 -2.77
CA ASP A 232 13.24 3.59 -1.89
C ASP A 232 14.62 2.94 -1.62
N THR A 233 15.49 3.68 -0.92
CA THR A 233 16.90 3.30 -0.68
C THR A 233 17.06 2.16 0.32
N PHE A 234 15.98 1.79 1.03
CA PHE A 234 15.98 0.69 1.99
C PHE A 234 15.79 -0.68 1.35
N ARG A 235 15.37 -0.74 0.08
CA ARG A 235 15.10 -1.98 -0.64
C ARG A 235 15.95 -1.99 -1.90
N ALA A 236 17.11 -2.65 -1.85
CA ALA A 236 18.00 -2.81 -3.00
C ALA A 236 17.24 -3.30 -4.26
N ALA A 237 16.34 -4.27 -4.09
CA ALA A 237 15.50 -4.77 -5.18
C ALA A 237 14.56 -3.70 -5.79
N ALA A 238 14.12 -2.69 -5.02
CA ALA A 238 13.30 -1.59 -5.55
C ALA A 238 14.14 -0.65 -6.42
N VAL A 239 15.39 -0.37 -6.02
CA VAL A 239 16.34 0.41 -6.82
C VAL A 239 16.62 -0.30 -8.15
N GLU A 240 16.91 -1.60 -8.12
CA GLU A 240 17.11 -2.40 -9.34
C GLU A 240 15.86 -2.44 -10.23
N GLN A 241 14.67 -2.54 -9.62
CA GLN A 241 13.42 -2.47 -10.38
C GLN A 241 13.24 -1.13 -11.10
N ILE A 242 13.58 -0.01 -10.46
CA ILE A 242 13.56 1.32 -11.09
C ILE A 242 14.58 1.41 -12.23
N LYS A 243 15.78 0.85 -12.08
CA LYS A 243 16.79 0.81 -13.15
C LYS A 243 16.28 0.07 -14.38
N VAL A 244 15.70 -1.11 -14.20
CA VAL A 244 15.07 -1.89 -15.28
C VAL A 244 13.95 -1.11 -15.96
N TRP A 245 13.12 -0.37 -15.21
CA TRP A 245 12.12 0.52 -15.80
C TRP A 245 12.73 1.68 -16.59
N GLY A 246 13.82 2.26 -16.09
CA GLY A 246 14.58 3.29 -16.79
C GLY A 246 15.07 2.81 -18.14
N GLU A 247 15.74 1.64 -18.17
CA GLU A 247 16.21 1.00 -19.40
C GLU A 247 15.05 0.74 -20.38
N ARG A 248 13.94 0.16 -19.89
CA ARG A 248 12.76 -0.17 -20.71
C ARG A 248 12.07 1.05 -21.32
N THR A 249 12.10 2.19 -20.63
CA THR A 249 11.39 3.41 -21.05
C THR A 249 12.31 4.47 -21.67
N GLY A 250 13.62 4.27 -21.58
CA GLY A 250 14.62 5.28 -21.92
C GLY A 250 14.57 6.50 -20.99
N ALA A 251 14.07 6.34 -19.77
CA ALA A 251 14.07 7.39 -18.75
C ALA A 251 15.42 7.43 -18.01
N THR A 252 15.86 8.63 -17.63
CA THR A 252 17.10 8.78 -16.85
C THR A 252 16.87 8.31 -15.42
N VAL A 253 17.72 7.44 -14.89
CA VAL A 253 17.60 6.96 -13.50
C VAL A 253 18.64 7.63 -12.63
N ILE A 254 18.21 8.14 -11.48
CA ILE A 254 19.07 8.69 -10.45
C ILE A 254 18.86 7.88 -9.17
N SER A 255 19.94 7.29 -8.69
CA SER A 255 20.00 6.46 -7.49
C SER A 255 21.27 6.74 -6.71
N ASP A 256 21.30 6.32 -5.45
CA ASP A 256 22.50 6.34 -4.60
C ASP A 256 22.71 4.93 -4.02
N LYS A 257 23.74 4.75 -3.19
CA LYS A 257 24.02 3.47 -2.52
C LYS A 257 22.89 3.04 -1.61
N ASP A 258 22.83 1.74 -1.33
CA ASP A 258 21.87 1.16 -0.39
C ASP A 258 21.94 1.85 0.98
N GLY A 259 20.76 2.19 1.52
CA GLY A 259 20.63 2.91 2.78
C GLY A 259 21.00 4.40 2.72
N ALA A 260 21.21 4.97 1.53
CA ALA A 260 21.34 6.41 1.38
C ALA A 260 20.07 7.17 1.82
N ASP A 261 20.22 8.46 2.08
CA ASP A 261 19.10 9.32 2.47
C ASP A 261 18.12 9.55 1.29
N PRO A 262 16.86 9.09 1.36
CA PRO A 262 15.87 9.26 0.30
C PRO A 262 15.67 10.71 -0.14
N ALA A 263 15.74 11.64 0.82
CA ALA A 263 15.60 13.06 0.53
C ALA A 263 16.76 13.60 -0.32
N SER A 264 17.97 13.08 -0.12
CA SER A 264 19.15 13.45 -0.92
C SER A 264 19.01 12.92 -2.36
N VAL A 265 18.50 11.70 -2.55
CA VAL A 265 18.21 11.14 -3.89
C VAL A 265 17.15 11.99 -4.60
N ALA A 266 16.07 12.37 -3.91
CA ALA A 266 15.03 13.24 -4.44
C ALA A 266 15.60 14.62 -4.86
N TYR A 267 16.39 15.27 -3.99
CA TYR A 267 17.03 16.56 -4.28
C TYR A 267 17.87 16.51 -5.55
N ASN A 268 18.81 15.55 -5.60
CA ASN A 268 19.74 15.42 -6.72
C ASN A 268 19.00 15.15 -8.03
N SER A 269 17.89 14.40 -7.96
CA SER A 269 17.05 14.11 -9.13
C SER A 269 16.37 15.36 -9.67
N ILE A 270 15.81 16.19 -8.79
CA ILE A 270 15.15 17.44 -9.16
C ILE A 270 16.16 18.46 -9.67
N SER A 271 17.30 18.62 -8.99
CA SER A 271 18.36 19.52 -9.44
C SER A 271 18.93 19.11 -10.80
N SER A 272 19.17 17.81 -11.03
CA SER A 272 19.59 17.32 -12.36
C SER A 272 18.53 17.64 -13.42
N ALA A 273 17.26 17.38 -13.12
CA ALA A 273 16.16 17.61 -14.04
C ALA A 273 16.02 19.09 -14.41
N LYS A 274 16.06 19.99 -13.41
CA LYS A 274 16.07 21.44 -13.63
C LYS A 274 17.24 21.88 -14.52
N ASN A 275 18.45 21.42 -14.22
CA ASN A 275 19.65 21.80 -14.98
C ASN A 275 19.63 21.33 -16.44
N LYS A 276 18.98 20.20 -16.72
CA LYS A 276 18.85 19.63 -18.06
C LYS A 276 17.59 20.09 -18.80
N GLY A 277 16.67 20.77 -18.11
CA GLY A 277 15.37 21.15 -18.66
C GLY A 277 14.45 19.94 -18.89
N ASP A 278 14.57 18.89 -18.07
CA ASP A 278 13.71 17.71 -18.16
C ASP A 278 12.25 18.05 -17.80
N ASP A 279 11.30 17.33 -18.38
CA ASP A 279 9.87 17.61 -18.23
C ASP A 279 9.30 17.05 -16.91
N ILE A 280 9.75 15.85 -16.51
CA ILE A 280 9.13 15.07 -15.44
C ILE A 280 10.17 14.45 -14.51
N VAL A 281 9.89 14.50 -13.20
CA VAL A 281 10.58 13.70 -12.18
C VAL A 281 9.56 12.79 -11.47
N LEU A 282 9.77 11.48 -11.52
CA LEU A 282 9.01 10.47 -10.78
C LEU A 282 9.85 9.95 -9.62
N ILE A 283 9.37 10.12 -8.39
CA ILE A 283 10.11 9.76 -7.18
C ILE A 283 9.47 8.55 -6.51
N ASP A 284 10.22 7.44 -6.41
CA ASP A 284 9.80 6.27 -5.63
C ASP A 284 10.13 6.47 -4.15
N THR A 285 9.31 5.94 -3.26
CA THR A 285 9.53 6.04 -1.81
C THR A 285 9.31 4.72 -1.10
N ALA A 286 9.92 4.57 0.08
CA ALA A 286 9.66 3.43 0.94
C ALA A 286 8.18 3.37 1.38
N GLY A 287 7.61 2.16 1.51
CA GLY A 287 6.21 1.95 1.90
C GLY A 287 6.00 1.19 3.22
N ARG A 288 6.91 1.34 4.18
CA ARG A 288 6.95 0.50 5.41
C ARG A 288 5.98 1.01 6.49
N LEU A 289 4.68 0.68 6.39
CA LEU A 289 3.64 1.12 7.35
C LEU A 289 3.88 0.64 8.79
N GLN A 290 4.56 -0.48 8.99
CA GLN A 290 4.88 -1.01 10.32
C GLN A 290 5.74 -0.06 11.17
N ASN A 291 6.42 0.91 10.56
CA ASN A 291 7.20 1.94 11.25
C ASN A 291 6.71 3.36 10.89
N ARG A 292 5.45 3.65 11.22
CA ARG A 292 4.74 4.86 10.78
C ARG A 292 5.47 6.17 11.11
N ILE A 293 6.09 6.30 12.28
CA ILE A 293 6.74 7.55 12.70
C ILE A 293 7.91 7.88 11.76
N ASN A 294 8.83 6.94 11.58
CA ASN A 294 10.00 7.14 10.71
C ASN A 294 9.60 7.38 9.25
N LEU A 295 8.59 6.65 8.76
CA LEU A 295 8.08 6.85 7.39
C LEU A 295 7.51 8.27 7.21
N MET A 296 6.73 8.77 8.17
CA MET A 296 6.16 10.12 8.07
C MET A 296 7.22 11.21 8.16
N GLU A 297 8.26 11.04 8.97
CA GLU A 297 9.39 11.97 9.04
C GLU A 297 10.18 12.00 7.73
N GLU A 298 10.43 10.83 7.14
CA GLU A 298 11.09 10.68 5.85
C GLU A 298 10.30 11.38 4.73
N LEU A 299 8.98 11.12 4.64
CA LEU A 299 8.11 11.78 3.66
C LEU A 299 8.08 13.31 3.86
N LYS A 300 8.02 13.79 5.11
CA LYS A 300 8.11 15.23 5.42
C LYS A 300 9.47 15.82 5.02
N LYS A 301 10.55 15.05 5.15
CA LYS A 301 11.89 15.49 4.76
C LYS A 301 11.99 15.58 3.24
N VAL A 302 11.55 14.55 2.51
CA VAL A 302 11.50 14.54 1.05
C VAL A 302 10.65 15.72 0.54
N SER A 303 9.45 15.91 1.10
CA SER A 303 8.57 17.03 0.74
C SER A 303 9.21 18.40 0.93
N ARG A 304 9.87 18.66 2.08
CA ARG A 304 10.60 19.93 2.31
C ARG A 304 11.74 20.16 1.31
N VAL A 305 12.44 19.08 0.96
CA VAL A 305 13.56 19.14 0.03
C VAL A 305 13.08 19.38 -1.40
N ILE A 306 11.92 18.82 -1.78
CA ILE A 306 11.26 19.13 -3.05
C ILE A 306 10.96 20.63 -3.14
N THR A 307 10.30 21.21 -2.12
CA THR A 307 9.98 22.65 -2.11
C THR A 307 11.22 23.53 -2.21
N LYS A 308 12.29 23.19 -1.47
CA LYS A 308 13.57 23.93 -1.56
C LYS A 308 14.24 23.77 -2.93
N ALA A 309 14.04 22.63 -3.59
CA ALA A 309 14.56 22.40 -4.92
C ALA A 309 13.70 23.06 -6.00
N GLU A 310 12.45 23.47 -5.71
CA GLU A 310 11.56 24.26 -6.56
C GLU A 310 11.88 25.77 -6.52
N GLU A 311 12.29 26.29 -5.36
CA GLU A 311 12.94 27.61 -5.22
C GLU A 311 14.22 27.73 -6.09
#